data_AF-A0A1X1NIY7-F1
#
_entry.id   AF-A0A1X1NIY7-F1
#
_cell.length_a   1.000
_cell.length_b   1.000
_cell.length_c   1.000
_cell.angle_alpha   90.00
_cell.angle_beta   90.00
_cell.angle_gamma   90.00
#
_symmetry.space_group_name_H-M   'P 1'
#
loop_
_entity.id
_entity.type
_entity.pdbx_description
1 polymer ?
#
loop_
_entity_poly.entity_id
_entity_poly.type
_entity_poly.pdbx_seq_one_letter_code
_entity_poly.pdbx_strand_id
1 'polypeptide(L)'
;MKETATVKIAFRLDPEIAEQTGVHVESVWGADTSAPDTYRLCSIPFLVTGVSLGDEVRAERSDDRLWFSRKVKDAGNSTVAIWTEDAELVETVRDELRRIGCESELWRQRMVSANVPAHVSIGDVWEVLNKYSEDRLTYWERSISAVHEEE
;
A
#
# COMPACT_ATOMS: atom_id res chain seq x y z
N MET A 1 26.03 1.04 -9.39
CA MET A 1 24.94 1.45 -8.49
C MET A 1 25.12 0.62 -7.22
N LYS A 2 25.25 1.23 -6.04
CA LYS A 2 25.27 0.44 -4.80
C LYS A 2 23.86 -0.12 -4.60
N GLU A 3 23.74 -1.44 -4.41
CA GLU A 3 22.52 -2.01 -3.84
C GLU A 3 22.27 -1.30 -2.50
N THR A 4 21.18 -0.54 -2.42
CA THR A 4 20.72 -0.01 -1.15
C THR A 4 20.18 -1.19 -0.38
N ALA A 5 20.79 -1.52 0.76
CA ALA A 5 20.27 -2.55 1.64
C ALA A 5 18.84 -2.19 2.06
N THR A 6 17.93 -3.14 1.95
CA THR A 6 16.54 -2.98 2.41
C THR A 6 16.30 -3.84 3.65
N VAL A 7 15.41 -3.36 4.50
CA VAL A 7 14.99 -4.05 5.73
C VAL A 7 13.48 -4.26 5.72
N LYS A 8 13.01 -5.23 6.50
CA LYS A 8 11.58 -5.44 6.74
C LYS A 8 11.13 -4.69 7.98
N ILE A 9 10.10 -3.88 7.82
CA ILE A 9 9.44 -3.15 8.90
C ILE A 9 8.11 -3.84 9.18
N ALA A 10 7.95 -4.32 10.40
CA ALA A 10 6.76 -5.02 10.86
C ALA A 10 5.70 -4.02 11.35
N PHE A 11 4.48 -4.18 10.86
CA PHE A 11 3.31 -3.43 11.25
C PHE A 11 2.32 -4.36 11.92
N ARG A 12 1.79 -3.97 13.08
CA ARG A 12 0.64 -4.66 13.67
C ARG A 12 -0.60 -4.22 12.91
N LEU A 13 -1.41 -5.18 12.49
CA LEU A 13 -2.63 -4.88 11.75
C LEU A 13 -3.76 -4.51 12.72
N ASP A 14 -4.68 -3.69 12.23
CA ASP A 14 -5.90 -3.35 12.94
C ASP A 14 -6.68 -4.64 13.28
N PRO A 15 -7.30 -4.74 14.47
CA PRO A 15 -7.97 -5.97 14.91
C PRO A 15 -9.01 -6.49 13.91
N GLU A 16 -9.77 -5.58 13.28
CA GLU A 16 -10.77 -5.94 12.27
C GLU A 16 -10.14 -6.58 11.02
N ILE A 17 -9.05 -5.99 10.50
CA ILE A 17 -8.32 -6.55 9.35
C ILE A 17 -7.71 -7.90 9.74
N ALA A 18 -7.19 -8.01 10.96
CA ALA A 18 -6.60 -9.26 11.45
C ALA A 18 -7.64 -10.37 11.59
N GLU A 19 -8.85 -10.06 12.09
CA GLU A 19 -9.96 -11.00 12.18
C GLU A 19 -10.42 -11.46 10.78
N GLN A 20 -10.57 -10.53 9.84
CA GLN A 20 -11.02 -10.83 8.48
C GLN A 20 -10.00 -11.66 7.67
N THR A 21 -8.71 -11.41 7.86
CA THR A 21 -7.65 -11.98 7.01
C THR A 21 -6.87 -13.13 7.67
N GLY A 22 -6.94 -13.25 8.99
CA GLY A 22 -6.09 -14.13 9.79
C GLY A 22 -4.63 -13.69 9.88
N VAL A 23 -4.31 -12.46 9.47
CA VAL A 23 -2.96 -11.89 9.49
C VAL A 23 -2.86 -10.88 10.62
N HIS A 24 -1.89 -11.03 11.52
CA HIS A 24 -1.69 -10.07 12.63
C HIS A 24 -0.55 -9.08 12.38
N VAL A 25 0.39 -9.45 11.51
CA VAL A 25 1.57 -8.65 11.21
C VAL A 25 1.82 -8.69 9.72
N GLU A 26 1.95 -7.52 9.13
CA GLU A 26 2.49 -7.34 7.79
C GLU A 26 3.93 -6.83 7.87
N SER A 27 4.78 -7.22 6.93
CA SER A 27 6.14 -6.68 6.80
C SER A 27 6.29 -5.96 5.48
N VAL A 28 6.58 -4.66 5.53
CA VAL A 28 6.80 -3.81 4.35
C VAL A 28 8.29 -3.54 4.21
N TRP A 29 8.81 -3.52 2.98
CA TRP A 29 10.22 -3.20 2.74
C TRP A 29 10.49 -1.71 2.91
N GLY A 30 11.59 -1.39 3.59
CA GLY A 30 12.09 -0.03 3.76
C GLY A 30 13.57 0.07 3.41
N ALA A 31 13.96 1.20 2.84
CA ALA A 31 15.35 1.57 2.64
C ALA A 31 15.77 2.62 3.67
N ASP A 32 17.02 2.54 4.15
CA ASP A 32 17.56 3.53 5.07
C ASP A 32 17.48 4.95 4.49
N THR A 33 17.16 5.93 5.35
CA THR A 33 17.31 7.35 5.01
C THR A 33 18.56 7.92 5.69
N SER A 34 18.83 9.21 5.50
CA SER A 34 19.91 9.89 6.23
C SER A 34 19.58 10.12 7.72
N ALA A 35 18.32 9.97 8.12
CA ALA A 35 17.87 10.17 9.49
C ALA A 35 17.95 8.85 10.28
N PRO A 36 18.40 8.87 11.55
CA PRO A 36 18.44 7.67 12.39
C PRO A 36 17.07 7.01 12.54
N ASP A 37 17.05 5.68 12.58
CA ASP A 37 15.85 4.84 12.78
C ASP A 37 14.71 5.13 11.79
N THR A 38 15.02 5.77 10.66
CA THR A 38 14.05 6.24 9.68
C THR A 38 14.27 5.53 8.37
N TYR A 39 13.17 5.07 7.79
CA TYR A 39 13.17 4.24 6.60
C TYR A 39 12.12 4.74 5.64
N ARG A 40 12.48 4.79 4.35
CA ARG A 40 11.53 5.07 3.28
C ARG A 40 10.93 3.76 2.78
N LEU A 41 9.61 3.64 2.84
CA LEU A 41 8.90 2.46 2.33
C LEU A 41 9.12 2.33 0.83
N CYS A 42 9.50 1.13 0.37
CA CYS A 42 9.85 0.83 -1.02
C CYS A 42 9.10 -0.37 -1.60
N SER A 43 8.08 -0.86 -0.90
CA SER A 43 7.07 -1.80 -1.43
C SER A 43 5.67 -1.31 -1.07
N ILE A 44 4.66 -1.75 -1.83
CA ILE A 44 3.27 -1.33 -1.62
C ILE A 44 2.67 -2.16 -0.47
N PRO A 45 2.16 -1.55 0.62
CA PRO A 45 1.50 -2.30 1.69
C PRO A 45 0.21 -2.95 1.20
N PHE A 46 -0.08 -4.16 1.68
CA PHE A 46 -1.27 -4.94 1.31
C PHE A 46 -2.46 -4.68 2.23
N LEU A 47 -2.24 -4.71 3.54
CA LEU A 47 -3.27 -4.71 4.57
C LEU A 47 -3.11 -3.54 5.56
N VAL A 48 -1.88 -3.08 5.79
CA VAL A 48 -1.60 -1.92 6.65
C VAL A 48 -2.37 -0.69 6.17
N THR A 49 -2.86 0.10 7.12
CA THR A 49 -3.56 1.36 6.90
C THR A 49 -2.67 2.56 7.23
N GLY A 50 -2.94 3.71 6.62
CA GLY A 50 -2.34 5.02 6.95
C GLY A 50 -0.89 5.25 6.48
N VAL A 51 -0.29 4.31 5.76
CA VAL A 51 1.01 4.48 5.07
C VAL A 51 0.93 4.02 3.62
N SER A 52 1.72 4.65 2.77
CA SER A 52 1.83 4.34 1.34
C SER A 52 3.27 4.15 0.89
N LEU A 53 3.45 3.65 -0.32
CA LEU A 53 4.77 3.57 -0.97
C LEU A 53 5.44 4.96 -0.99
N GLY A 54 6.70 5.01 -0.56
CA GLY A 54 7.50 6.23 -0.52
C GLY A 54 7.44 6.99 0.80
N ASP A 55 6.47 6.70 1.68
CA ASP A 55 6.40 7.33 2.99
C ASP A 55 7.69 7.06 3.80
N GLU A 56 8.13 8.05 4.57
CA GLU A 56 9.20 7.84 5.54
C GLU A 56 8.58 7.54 6.90
N VAL A 57 9.05 6.47 7.53
CA VAL A 57 8.56 5.98 8.82
C VAL A 57 9.72 5.82 9.79
N ARG A 58 9.44 6.02 11.07
CA ARG A 58 10.33 5.61 12.15
C ARG A 58 10.02 4.17 12.54
N ALA A 59 11.04 3.34 12.72
CA ALA A 59 10.89 1.99 13.22
C ALA A 59 11.89 1.69 14.34
N GLU A 60 11.46 0.91 15.32
CA GLU A 60 12.24 0.60 16.52
C GLU A 60 12.51 -0.90 16.58
N ARG A 61 13.74 -1.27 16.97
CA ARG A 61 14.12 -2.68 17.07
C ARG A 61 13.62 -3.29 18.38
N SER A 62 12.85 -4.37 18.29
CA SER A 62 12.38 -5.18 19.42
C SER A 62 12.24 -6.65 18.99
N ASP A 63 12.70 -7.58 19.83
CA ASP A 63 12.64 -9.04 19.60
C ASP A 63 13.08 -9.44 18.17
N ASP A 64 14.25 -8.94 17.76
CA ASP A 64 14.90 -9.15 16.45
C ASP A 64 14.16 -8.59 15.22
N ARG A 65 13.09 -7.83 15.41
CA ARG A 65 12.32 -7.18 14.34
C ARG A 65 12.36 -5.66 14.45
N LEU A 66 12.29 -4.98 13.31
CA LEU A 66 11.99 -3.56 13.28
C LEU A 66 10.49 -3.38 13.27
N TRP A 67 9.95 -2.69 14.26
CA TRP A 67 8.52 -2.41 14.38
C TRP A 67 8.24 -0.97 14.02
N PHE A 68 7.22 -0.76 13.20
CA PHE A 68 6.71 0.57 12.92
C PHE A 68 6.36 1.31 14.22
N SER A 69 6.82 2.56 14.32
CA SER A 69 6.56 3.47 15.44
C SER A 69 5.60 4.57 14.99
N ARG A 70 5.95 5.31 13.93
CA ARG A 70 5.09 6.35 13.33
C ARG A 70 5.53 6.71 11.91
N LYS A 71 4.60 7.28 11.12
CA LYS A 71 4.93 8.01 9.90
C LYS A 71 5.59 9.35 10.26
N VAL A 72 6.68 9.69 9.60
CA VAL A 72 7.41 10.95 9.80
C VAL A 72 7.33 11.88 8.59
N LYS A 73 7.06 11.33 7.40
CA LYS A 73 6.85 12.13 6.18
C LYS A 73 5.93 11.39 5.22
N ASP A 74 4.97 12.13 4.67
CA ASP A 74 4.08 11.67 3.62
C ASP A 74 4.74 11.89 2.24
N ALA A 75 4.65 10.89 1.37
CA ALA A 75 5.15 10.98 -0.01
C ALA A 75 4.15 11.61 -0.98
N GLY A 76 2.92 11.87 -0.54
CA GLY A 76 1.79 12.31 -1.35
C GLY A 76 1.06 11.16 -2.05
N ASN A 77 1.53 9.91 -1.91
CA ASN A 77 0.93 8.75 -2.55
C ASN A 77 -0.21 8.16 -1.71
N SER A 78 -1.23 7.61 -2.37
CA SER A 78 -2.29 6.83 -1.74
C SER A 78 -2.14 5.34 -2.02
N THR A 79 -2.75 4.51 -1.17
CA THR A 79 -2.81 3.06 -1.33
C THR A 79 -4.27 2.61 -1.32
N VAL A 80 -4.68 1.94 -2.39
CA VAL A 80 -6.02 1.37 -2.55
C VAL A 80 -5.90 -0.15 -2.65
N ALA A 81 -6.58 -0.87 -1.78
CA ALA A 81 -6.67 -2.32 -1.85
C ALA A 81 -7.91 -2.72 -2.64
N ILE A 82 -7.77 -3.66 -3.57
CA ILE A 82 -8.84 -4.18 -4.42
C ILE A 82 -8.86 -5.69 -4.28
N TRP A 83 -10.03 -6.27 -4.09
CA TRP A 83 -10.22 -7.70 -3.98
C TRP A 83 -11.28 -8.18 -4.97
N THR A 84 -11.03 -9.33 -5.59
CA THR A 84 -11.99 -10.01 -6.46
C THR A 84 -11.82 -11.52 -6.39
N GLU A 85 -12.93 -12.26 -6.53
CA GLU A 85 -12.93 -13.71 -6.75
C GLU A 85 -12.60 -14.08 -8.20
N ASP A 86 -12.74 -13.12 -9.13
CA ASP A 86 -12.54 -13.31 -10.56
C ASP A 86 -11.07 -13.12 -10.92
N ALA A 87 -10.38 -14.25 -11.14
CA ALA A 87 -8.96 -14.26 -11.49
C ALA A 87 -8.65 -13.57 -12.82
N GLU A 88 -9.59 -13.54 -13.77
CA GLU A 88 -9.39 -12.86 -15.06
C GLU A 88 -9.51 -11.33 -14.90
N LEU A 89 -10.34 -10.89 -13.96
CA LEU A 89 -10.50 -9.47 -13.65
C LEU A 89 -9.25 -8.87 -12.98
N VAL A 90 -8.48 -9.66 -12.23
CA VAL A 90 -7.25 -9.20 -11.55
C VAL A 90 -6.29 -8.53 -12.52
N GLU A 91 -5.91 -9.21 -13.61
CA GLU A 91 -4.96 -8.64 -14.58
C GLU A 91 -5.58 -7.48 -15.36
N THR A 92 -6.88 -7.54 -15.65
CA THR A 92 -7.61 -6.46 -16.31
C THR A 92 -7.53 -5.16 -15.51
N VAL A 93 -7.83 -5.22 -14.21
CA VAL A 93 -7.77 -4.07 -13.29
C VAL A 93 -6.33 -3.57 -13.14
N ARG A 94 -5.36 -4.48 -12.97
CA ARG A 94 -3.93 -4.11 -12.88
C ARG A 94 -3.46 -3.36 -14.13
N ASP A 95 -3.89 -3.79 -15.31
CA ASP A 95 -3.54 -3.15 -16.57
C ASP A 95 -4.22 -1.79 -16.74
N GLU A 96 -5.50 -1.63 -16.37
CA GLU A 96 -6.17 -0.32 -16.40
C GLU A 96 -5.53 0.68 -15.44
N LEU A 97 -5.24 0.27 -14.21
CA LEU A 97 -4.52 1.10 -13.23
C LEU A 97 -3.13 1.48 -13.73
N ARG A 98 -2.41 0.55 -14.37
CA ARG A 98 -1.09 0.85 -14.97
C ARG A 98 -1.19 1.89 -16.09
N ARG A 99 -2.25 1.88 -16.91
CA ARG A 99 -2.43 2.85 -18.00
C ARG A 99 -2.61 4.28 -17.50
N ILE A 100 -3.16 4.47 -16.31
CA ILE A 100 -3.30 5.78 -15.66
C ILE A 100 -2.11 6.13 -14.74
N GLY A 101 -1.06 5.30 -14.71
CA GLY A 101 0.19 5.59 -13.99
C GLY A 101 0.30 4.95 -12.60
N CYS A 102 -0.65 4.10 -12.20
CA CYS A 102 -0.57 3.41 -10.91
C CYS A 102 0.26 2.13 -11.01
N GLU A 103 1.07 1.88 -9.97
CA GLU A 103 1.77 0.61 -9.78
C GLU A 103 0.96 -0.29 -8.85
N SER A 104 1.13 -1.61 -8.94
CA SER A 104 0.41 -2.52 -8.04
C SER A 104 1.15 -3.82 -7.73
N GLU A 105 0.96 -4.29 -6.51
CA GLU A 105 1.40 -5.60 -6.03
C GLU A 105 0.21 -6.57 -5.93
N LEU A 106 0.48 -7.88 -6.00
CA LEU A 106 -0.54 -8.93 -5.97
C LEU A 106 -0.31 -9.86 -4.79
N TRP A 107 -1.33 -10.04 -3.95
CA TRP A 107 -1.34 -10.99 -2.86
C TRP A 107 -2.37 -12.08 -3.08
N ARG A 108 -1.94 -13.33 -2.93
CA ARG A 108 -2.77 -14.55 -3.06
C ARG A 108 -3.62 -14.61 -4.34
N GLN A 109 -3.12 -14.02 -5.43
CA GLN A 109 -3.76 -13.98 -6.75
C GLN A 109 -5.14 -13.32 -6.79
N ARG A 110 -5.53 -12.58 -5.74
CA ARG A 110 -6.89 -12.03 -5.59
C ARG A 110 -6.94 -10.61 -5.06
N MET A 111 -5.92 -10.21 -4.31
CA MET A 111 -5.84 -8.88 -3.74
C MET A 111 -4.77 -8.05 -4.45
N VAL A 112 -5.20 -7.01 -5.14
CA VAL A 112 -4.34 -6.02 -5.77
C VAL A 112 -4.18 -4.88 -4.78
N SER A 113 -2.95 -4.55 -4.39
CA SER A 113 -2.67 -3.30 -3.69
C SER A 113 -2.07 -2.31 -4.67
N ALA A 114 -2.76 -1.21 -4.91
CA ALA A 114 -2.40 -0.20 -5.90
C ALA A 114 -1.83 1.02 -5.20
N ASN A 115 -0.63 1.44 -5.63
CA ASN A 115 -0.08 2.75 -5.32
C ASN A 115 -0.66 3.75 -6.32
N VAL A 116 -1.29 4.81 -5.80
CA VAL A 116 -1.75 5.97 -6.56
C VAL A 116 -0.75 7.10 -6.32
N PRO A 117 0.13 7.41 -7.30
CA PRO A 117 1.10 8.48 -7.15
C PRO A 117 0.42 9.83 -6.97
N ALA A 118 1.04 10.76 -6.24
CA ALA A 118 0.54 12.11 -5.96
C ALA A 118 0.14 12.96 -7.20
N HIS A 119 0.52 12.55 -8.40
CA HIS A 119 0.24 13.26 -9.66
C HIS A 119 -0.86 12.57 -10.49
N VAL A 120 -1.37 11.42 -10.05
CA VAL A 120 -2.48 10.70 -10.68
C VAL A 120 -3.76 11.11 -9.95
N SER A 121 -4.80 11.51 -10.69
CA SER A 121 -6.10 11.83 -10.10
C SER A 121 -6.67 10.61 -9.39
N ILE A 122 -7.09 10.78 -8.13
CA ILE A 122 -7.76 9.68 -7.43
C ILE A 122 -9.16 9.44 -8.00
N GLY A 123 -9.78 10.46 -8.59
CA GLY A 123 -11.02 10.35 -9.37
C GLY A 123 -10.89 9.36 -10.53
N ASP A 124 -9.81 9.43 -11.31
CA ASP A 124 -9.54 8.49 -12.41
C ASP A 124 -9.43 7.04 -11.91
N VAL A 125 -8.87 6.83 -10.71
CA VAL A 125 -8.80 5.50 -10.08
C VAL A 125 -10.20 5.01 -9.72
N TRP A 126 -11.05 5.87 -9.15
CA TRP A 126 -12.44 5.53 -8.87
C TRP A 126 -13.22 5.23 -10.13
N GLU A 127 -13.02 5.97 -11.22
CA GLU A 127 -13.65 5.68 -12.51
C GLU A 127 -13.26 4.30 -13.05
N VAL A 128 -11.99 3.89 -12.91
CA VAL A 128 -11.55 2.53 -13.28
C VAL A 128 -12.25 1.48 -12.42
N LEU A 129 -12.23 1.64 -11.09
CA LEU A 129 -12.74 0.63 -10.17
C LEU A 129 -14.28 0.52 -10.21
N ASN A 130 -14.98 1.64 -10.42
CA ASN A 130 -16.43 1.69 -10.48
C ASN A 130 -17.03 1.02 -11.72
N LYS A 131 -16.25 0.73 -12.77
CA LYS A 131 -16.70 -0.11 -13.90
C LYS A 131 -17.02 -1.53 -13.48
N TYR A 132 -16.47 -1.98 -12.35
CA TYR A 132 -16.51 -3.38 -11.90
C TYR A 132 -17.05 -3.53 -10.47
N SER A 133 -17.25 -2.42 -9.75
CA SER A 133 -17.83 -2.43 -8.41
C SER A 133 -19.29 -2.92 -8.45
N GLU A 134 -19.88 -3.16 -7.28
CA GLU A 134 -21.22 -3.73 -7.05
C GLU A 134 -21.34 -5.24 -7.25
N ASP A 135 -20.72 -5.85 -8.27
CA ASP A 135 -20.90 -7.30 -8.54
C ASP A 135 -19.60 -8.12 -8.68
N ARG A 136 -18.45 -7.50 -9.01
CA ARG A 136 -17.24 -8.26 -9.40
C ARG A 136 -15.99 -7.94 -8.58
N LEU A 137 -15.91 -6.77 -7.96
CA LEU A 137 -14.82 -6.44 -7.04
C LEU A 137 -15.31 -5.62 -5.84
N THR A 138 -14.48 -5.60 -4.81
CA THR A 138 -14.59 -4.69 -3.67
C THR A 138 -13.26 -3.98 -3.50
N TYR A 139 -13.29 -2.71 -3.12
CA TYR A 139 -12.07 -1.96 -2.85
C TYR A 139 -12.17 -1.17 -1.55
N TRP A 140 -11.00 -0.86 -0.98
CA TRP A 140 -10.84 -0.13 0.26
C TRP A 140 -9.72 0.90 0.14
N GLU A 141 -9.97 2.07 0.70
CA GLU A 141 -8.97 3.09 0.94
C GLU A 141 -8.09 2.66 2.12
N ARG A 142 -6.87 2.17 1.84
CA ARG A 142 -5.94 1.77 2.91
C ARG A 142 -5.20 2.99 3.47
N SER A 143 -4.82 3.91 2.60
CA SER A 143 -4.19 5.17 2.98
C SER A 143 -4.50 6.20 1.91
N ILE A 144 -5.22 7.27 2.24
CA ILE A 144 -5.39 8.42 1.34
C ILE A 144 -4.46 9.53 1.83
N SER A 145 -3.61 10.04 0.94
CA SER A 145 -2.75 11.19 1.25
C SER A 145 -3.55 12.48 1.23
N ALA A 146 -3.09 13.49 1.96
CA ALA A 146 -3.71 14.81 1.96
C ALA A 146 -3.83 15.42 0.55
N VAL A 147 -2.90 15.08 -0.37
CA VAL A 147 -2.95 15.51 -1.77
C VAL A 147 -4.23 15.05 -2.47
N HIS A 148 -4.67 13.82 -2.21
CA HIS A 148 -5.88 13.25 -2.83
C HIS A 148 -7.16 13.54 -2.02
N GLU A 149 -7.06 13.90 -0.74
CA GLU A 149 -8.20 14.36 0.06
C GLU A 149 -8.68 15.77 -0.35
N GLU A 150 -7.79 16.58 -0.91
CA GLU A 150 -8.06 17.96 -1.36
C GLU A 150 -8.56 18.05 -2.82
N GLU A 151 -8.63 16.92 -3.54
CA GLU A 151 -9.10 16.81 -4.93
C GLU A 151 -10.64 16.84 -5.04
#